data_AF-A0A9Q1AZW2-F1
#
_entry.id   AF-A0A9Q1AZW2-F1
#
_cell.length_a   1.000
_cell.length_b   1.000
_cell.length_c   1.000
_cell.angle_alpha   90.00
_cell.angle_beta   90.00
_cell.angle_gamma   90.00
#
_symmetry.space_group_name_H-M   'P 1'
#
loop_
_entity.id
_entity.type
_entity.pdbx_description
1 polymer ?
#
loop_
_entity_poly.entity_id
_entity_poly.type
_entity_poly.pdbx_seq_one_letter_code
_entity_poly.pdbx_strand_id
1 'polypeptide(L)'
;MAMKAAAANTGILLVTANVGSLFDDPENLQKNWLREFYQVVHTHKPHFMALHCQEFGGKNYEASMSHVDKFVKELLSSDAMKDYNRARVYLDENFKSQEHFT
;
A
#
# COMPACT_ATOMS: atom_id res chain seq x y z
N MET A 1 20.92 -32.18 3.49
CA MET A 1 20.86 -30.80 4.02
C MET A 1 20.60 -29.87 2.84
N ALA A 2 19.36 -29.41 2.64
CA ALA A 2 19.05 -28.46 1.57
C ALA A 2 19.49 -27.05 2.03
N MET A 3 20.46 -26.49 1.32
CA MET A 3 20.96 -25.14 1.56
C MET A 3 19.85 -24.15 1.14
N LYS A 4 19.18 -23.55 2.12
CA LYS A 4 18.19 -22.50 1.89
C LYS A 4 18.97 -21.33 1.28
N ALA A 5 18.76 -21.04 0.00
CA ALA A 5 19.38 -19.90 -0.66
C ALA A 5 19.03 -18.64 0.16
N ALA A 6 20.06 -17.89 0.58
CA ALA A 6 19.85 -16.60 1.19
C ALA A 6 19.10 -15.73 0.16
N ALA A 7 17.92 -15.24 0.53
CA ALA A 7 17.16 -14.35 -0.33
C ALA A 7 18.08 -13.18 -0.73
N ALA A 8 18.29 -13.00 -2.03
CA ALA A 8 19.05 -11.87 -2.53
C ALA A 8 18.38 -10.61 -2.00
N ASN A 9 19.13 -9.80 -1.25
CA ASN A 9 18.65 -8.53 -0.70
C ASN A 9 18.17 -7.71 -1.90
N THR A 10 16.86 -7.51 -2.03
CA THR A 10 16.31 -6.89 -3.22
C THR A 10 16.62 -5.41 -3.13
N GLY A 11 17.39 -4.82 -4.05
CA GLY A 11 17.70 -3.39 -3.96
C GLY A 11 16.44 -2.53 -4.04
N ILE A 12 15.47 -2.93 -4.87
CA ILE A 12 14.29 -2.15 -5.22
C ILE A 12 13.04 -3.05 -5.34
N LEU A 13 11.94 -2.68 -4.68
CA LEU A 13 10.62 -3.29 -4.86
C LEU A 13 9.65 -2.27 -5.48
N LEU A 14 9.10 -2.59 -6.65
CA LEU A 14 8.10 -1.78 -7.33
C LEU A 14 6.77 -2.53 -7.33
N VAL A 15 5.73 -1.94 -6.76
CA VAL A 15 4.41 -2.54 -6.62
C VAL A 15 3.38 -1.66 -7.29
N THR A 16 2.54 -2.26 -8.12
CA THR A 16 1.32 -1.63 -8.63
C THR A 16 0.12 -2.46 -8.18
N ALA A 17 -0.94 -1.83 -7.69
CA ALA A 17 -2.13 -2.55 -7.26
C ALA A 17 -3.41 -1.74 -7.55
N ASN A 18 -4.36 -2.38 -8.22
CA ASN A 18 -5.73 -1.88 -8.21
C ASN A 18 -6.35 -2.20 -6.85
N VAL A 19 -6.77 -1.15 -6.12
CA VAL A 19 -7.21 -1.26 -4.73
C VAL A 19 -8.62 -0.73 -4.49
N GLY A 20 -9.38 -0.47 -5.55
CA GLY A 20 -10.74 0.08 -5.42
C GLY A 20 -11.63 -0.73 -4.48
N SER A 21 -11.58 -2.06 -4.60
CA SER A 21 -12.36 -2.97 -3.75
C SER A 21 -11.93 -3.01 -2.28
N LEU A 22 -10.72 -2.55 -1.94
CA LEU A 22 -10.26 -2.51 -0.54
C LEU A 22 -11.10 -1.52 0.29
N PHE A 23 -11.66 -0.50 -0.36
CA PHE A 23 -12.48 0.51 0.28
C PHE A 23 -13.94 0.08 0.47
N ASP A 24 -14.37 -0.98 -0.24
CA ASP A 24 -15.71 -1.57 -0.07
C ASP A 24 -15.76 -2.54 1.13
N ASP A 25 -14.63 -3.16 1.49
CA ASP A 25 -14.52 -4.09 2.63
C ASP A 25 -13.21 -3.88 3.44
N PRO A 26 -13.16 -2.84 4.31
CA PRO A 26 -11.98 -2.55 5.12
C PRO A 26 -11.65 -3.65 6.14
N GLU A 27 -12.64 -4.39 6.63
CA GLU A 27 -12.45 -5.36 7.71
C GLU A 27 -11.84 -6.68 7.21
N ASN A 28 -12.05 -7.05 5.94
CA ASN A 28 -11.48 -8.28 5.38
C ASN A 28 -10.50 -8.00 4.26
N LEU A 29 -10.92 -7.35 3.17
CA LEU A 29 -10.09 -7.19 1.97
C LEU A 29 -8.88 -6.32 2.26
N GLN A 30 -9.08 -5.14 2.87
CA GLN A 30 -7.99 -4.23 3.20
C GLN A 30 -6.99 -4.85 4.18
N LYS A 31 -7.48 -5.48 5.27
CA LYS A 31 -6.61 -6.15 6.26
C LYS A 31 -5.80 -7.30 5.64
N ASN A 32 -6.43 -8.13 4.82
CA ASN A 32 -5.73 -9.22 4.14
C ASN A 32 -4.68 -8.67 3.17
N TRP A 33 -5.03 -7.67 2.36
CA TRP A 33 -4.11 -7.06 1.41
C TRP A 33 -2.87 -6.46 2.11
N LEU A 34 -3.08 -5.70 3.20
CA LEU A 34 -1.99 -5.14 4.00
C LEU A 34 -1.09 -6.25 4.59
N ARG A 35 -1.68 -7.32 5.12
CA ARG A 35 -0.93 -8.46 5.65
C ARG A 35 -0.02 -9.08 4.59
N GLU A 36 -0.56 -9.40 3.41
CA GLU A 36 0.22 -10.01 2.33
C GLU A 36 1.29 -9.04 1.82
N PHE A 37 0.97 -7.76 1.68
CA PHE A 37 1.93 -6.72 1.31
C PHE A 37 3.11 -6.66 2.29
N TYR A 38 2.85 -6.62 3.60
CA TYR A 38 3.92 -6.62 4.60
C TYR A 38 4.76 -7.90 4.59
N GLN A 39 4.15 -9.06 4.33
CA GLN A 39 4.91 -10.30 4.18
C GLN A 39 5.87 -10.24 3.00
N VAL A 40 5.44 -9.65 1.87
CA VAL A 40 6.32 -9.42 0.71
C VAL A 40 7.48 -8.48 1.08
N VAL A 41 7.20 -7.35 1.74
CA VAL A 41 8.24 -6.40 2.17
C VAL A 41 9.23 -7.06 3.13
N HIS A 42 8.74 -7.78 4.13
CA HIS A 42 9.58 -8.48 5.10
C HIS A 42 10.45 -9.57 4.47
N THR A 43 9.91 -10.27 3.47
CA THR A 43 10.63 -11.36 2.77
C THR A 43 11.76 -10.82 1.90
N HIS A 44 11.52 -9.74 1.16
CA HIS A 44 12.47 -9.20 0.19
C HIS A 44 13.43 -8.15 0.78
N LYS A 45 13.06 -7.55 1.92
CA LYS A 45 13.80 -6.49 2.64
C LYS A 45 14.35 -5.41 1.71
N PRO A 46 13.50 -4.77 0.89
CA PRO A 46 14.01 -3.88 -0.12
C PRO A 46 14.63 -2.61 0.46
N HIS A 47 15.70 -2.11 -0.13
CA HIS A 47 16.30 -0.83 0.30
C HIS A 47 15.46 0.37 -0.15
N PHE A 48 14.76 0.22 -1.27
CA PHE A 48 13.83 1.20 -1.80
C PHE A 48 12.53 0.52 -2.23
N MET A 49 11.40 1.16 -1.93
CA MET A 49 10.09 0.67 -2.33
C MET A 49 9.26 1.81 -2.93
N ALA A 50 8.57 1.50 -4.03
CA ALA A 50 7.52 2.34 -4.58
C ALA A 50 6.23 1.52 -4.69
N LEU A 51 5.14 2.09 -4.17
CA LEU A 51 3.79 1.52 -4.27
C LEU A 51 2.92 2.52 -5.04
N HIS A 52 2.34 2.06 -6.14
CA HIS A 52 1.37 2.79 -6.92
C HIS A 52 0.01 2.10 -6.84
N CYS A 53 -0.98 2.82 -6.33
CA CYS A 53 -2.33 2.30 -6.15
C CYS A 53 -3.29 2.92 -7.16
N GLN A 54 -3.94 2.09 -7.98
CA GLN A 54 -5.04 2.50 -8.86
C GLN A 54 -6.39 2.39 -8.15
N GLU A 55 -7.37 3.18 -8.59
CA GLU A 55 -8.71 3.24 -8.00
C GLU A 55 -8.68 3.54 -6.48
N PHE A 56 -7.72 4.36 -6.05
CA PHE A 56 -7.51 4.67 -4.63
C PHE A 56 -8.69 5.47 -4.05
N GLY A 57 -9.34 4.96 -3.02
CA GLY A 57 -10.58 5.50 -2.46
C GLY A 57 -11.85 4.80 -2.94
N GLY A 58 -11.75 3.84 -3.86
CA GLY A 58 -12.91 3.08 -4.35
C GLY A 58 -13.90 3.93 -5.14
N LYS A 59 -15.09 3.38 -5.39
CA LYS A 59 -16.10 4.01 -6.27
C LYS A 59 -16.94 5.08 -5.58
N ASN A 60 -17.05 5.04 -4.25
CA ASN A 60 -17.94 5.90 -3.45
C ASN A 60 -17.17 7.00 -2.71
N TYR A 61 -16.54 7.89 -3.48
CA TYR A 61 -15.59 8.90 -3.03
C TYR A 61 -15.97 9.69 -1.76
N GLU A 62 -17.20 10.21 -1.68
CA GLU A 62 -17.64 11.09 -0.58
C GLU A 62 -17.64 10.37 0.78
N ALA A 63 -17.91 9.05 0.79
CA ALA A 63 -17.88 8.21 1.98
C ALA A 63 -16.48 7.66 2.29
N SER A 64 -15.60 7.63 1.28
CA SER A 64 -14.29 6.99 1.35
C SER A 64 -13.16 7.88 1.89
N MET A 65 -13.36 9.19 2.03
CA MET A 65 -12.30 10.10 2.44
C MET A 65 -11.69 9.79 3.81
N SER A 66 -12.51 9.45 4.80
CA SER A 66 -12.01 8.99 6.10
C SER A 66 -11.27 7.65 6.02
N HIS A 67 -11.63 6.80 5.05
CA HIS A 67 -11.02 5.49 4.81
C HIS A 67 -9.66 5.59 4.11
N VAL A 68 -9.47 6.58 3.23
CA VAL A 68 -8.20 6.86 2.56
C VAL A 68 -7.13 7.26 3.56
N ASP A 69 -7.40 8.26 4.40
CA ASP A 69 -6.46 8.70 5.43
C ASP A 69 -6.13 7.58 6.42
N LYS A 70 -7.14 6.79 6.81
CA LYS A 70 -6.96 5.63 7.68
C LYS A 70 -6.06 4.59 7.03
N PHE A 71 -6.30 4.25 5.75
CA PHE A 71 -5.47 3.29 5.03
C PHE A 71 -4.01 3.75 4.95
N VAL A 72 -3.76 5.03 4.60
CA VAL A 72 -2.38 5.56 4.53
C VAL A 72 -1.69 5.49 5.89
N LYS A 73 -2.40 5.84 6.97
CA LYS A 73 -1.86 5.73 8.34
C LYS A 73 -1.54 4.27 8.70
N GLU A 74 -2.45 3.35 8.42
CA GLU A 74 -2.26 1.93 8.68
C GLU A 74 -1.07 1.38 7.88
N LEU A 75 -1.01 1.68 6.58
CA LEU A 75 0.08 1.30 5.68
C LEU A 75 1.45 1.69 6.25
N LEU A 76 1.57 2.92 6.75
CA LEU A 76 2.83 3.47 7.27
C LEU A 76 3.15 3.06 8.70
N SER A 77 2.17 2.67 9.50
CA SER A 77 2.34 2.31 10.92
C SER A 77 2.93 0.92 11.17
N SER A 78 2.98 0.07 10.14
CA SER A 78 3.46 -1.30 10.25
C SER A 78 4.93 -1.40 10.64
N ASP A 79 5.27 -2.41 11.43
CA ASP A 79 6.68 -2.71 11.77
C ASP A 79 7.54 -2.91 10.53
N ALA A 80 6.97 -3.44 9.44
CA ALA A 80 7.67 -3.62 8.17
C ALA A 80 8.10 -2.28 7.52
N MET A 81 7.48 -1.17 7.92
CA MET A 81 7.81 0.16 7.42
C MET A 81 8.78 0.92 8.31
N LYS A 82 9.01 0.48 9.56
CA LYS A 82 9.88 1.16 10.53
C LYS A 82 11.36 1.18 10.12
N ASP A 83 11.76 0.24 9.27
CA ASP A 83 13.15 0.13 8.77
C ASP A 83 13.48 1.22 7.73
N TYR A 84 12.48 1.91 7.17
CA TYR A 84 12.70 3.01 6.24
C TYR A 84 12.81 4.34 6.98
N ASN A 85 13.86 5.11 6.67
CA ASN A 85 14.08 6.42 7.28
C ASN A 85 13.22 7.54 6.66
N ARG A 86 12.49 7.26 5.56
CA ARG A 86 11.69 8.25 4.84
C ARG A 86 10.50 7.60 4.15
N ALA A 87 9.34 8.23 4.31
CA ALA A 87 8.16 7.98 3.50
C ALA A 87 7.74 9.27 2.79
N ARG A 88 7.26 9.15 1.55
CA ARG A 88 6.56 10.22 0.83
C ARG A 88 5.30 9.63 0.24
N VAL A 89 4.18 10.28 0.49
CA VAL A 89 2.87 9.89 -0.05
C VAL A 89 2.42 11.01 -0.97
N TYR A 90 2.08 10.65 -2.20
CA TYR A 90 1.48 11.55 -3.16
C TYR A 90 0.05 11.07 -3.39
N LEU A 91 -0.90 11.93 -3.07
CA LEU A 91 -2.32 11.71 -3.26
C LEU A 91 -2.81 12.79 -4.21
N ASP A 92 -3.73 12.46 -5.11
CA ASP A 92 -4.36 13.47 -5.95
C ASP A 92 -5.17 14.41 -5.06
N GLU A 93 -4.84 15.69 -5.03
CA GLU A 93 -5.42 16.63 -4.07
C GLU A 93 -6.89 16.96 -4.38
N ASN A 94 -7.38 16.68 -5.60
CA ASN A 94 -8.68 17.16 -6.06
C ASN A 94 -9.67 16.05 -6.42
N PHE A 95 -9.81 15.11 -5.51
CA PHE A 95 -10.81 14.06 -5.64
C PHE A 95 -12.28 14.58 -5.52
N LYS A 96 -12.50 15.87 -5.20
CA LYS A 96 -13.83 16.50 -5.06
C LYS A 96 -14.52 16.82 -6.39
N SER A 97 -13.84 16.63 -7.51
CA SER A 97 -14.39 16.84 -8.85
C SER A 97 -14.31 15.55 -9.65
N GLN A 98 -15.46 15.05 -10.08
CA GLN A 98 -15.54 13.85 -10.92
C GLN A 98 -14.83 14.03 -12.27
N GLU A 99 -14.63 15.28 -12.70
CA GLU A 99 -13.98 15.65 -13.97
C GLU A 99 -12.44 15.66 -13.89
N HIS A 100 -11.85 15.49 -12.70
CA HIS A 100 -10.41 15.57 -12.48
C HIS A 100 -9.78 14.25 -11.98
N PHE A 101 -10.51 13.14 -12.02
CA PHE A 101 -9.89 11.83 -11.80
C PHE A 101 -8.95 11.50 -12.96
N THR A 102 -7.65 11.31 -12.67
CA THR A 102 -6.68 10.71 -13.61
C THR A 102 -6.71 9.19 -13.62
#